data_AF-A0A4Q6XD95-F1
#
_entry.id   AF-A0A4Q6XD95-F1
#
_cell.length_a   1.000
_cell.length_b   1.000
_cell.length_c   1.000
_cell.angle_alpha   90.00
_cell.angle_beta   90.00
_cell.angle_gamma   90.00
#
_symmetry.space_group_name_H-M   'P 1'
#
loop_
_entity.id
_entity.type
_entity.pdbx_description
1 polymer ?
#
loop_
_entity_poly.entity_id
_entity_poly.type
_entity_poly.pdbx_seq_one_letter_code
_entity_poly.pdbx_strand_id
1 'polypeptide(L)'
;QDHKHTNKSEERQANQLTLQRRSIKTIPEYQPLQHRPAAHPQRAKVVGPSGEEIHVDEWGRIKVRFLFTRNDDHQHDGGAGSNDNDTDSAWVDVLTPWAGEGYGARFLPRIGEIVVIDFFDGNIDRPYVTGRLHEAQRSPTKFDDQGQLPDT
;
A
#
# COMPACT_ATOMS: atom_id res chain seq x y z
N GLN A 1 -63.97 11.85 32.56
CA GLN A 1 -62.54 11.59 32.85
C GLN A 1 -62.40 10.08 32.89
N ASP A 2 -61.81 9.47 31.86
CA ASP A 2 -61.46 8.05 31.89
C ASP A 2 -59.97 7.93 31.58
N HIS A 3 -59.16 7.99 32.63
CA HIS A 3 -57.73 7.67 32.56
C HIS A 3 -57.58 6.15 32.56
N LYS A 4 -57.53 5.54 31.37
CA LYS A 4 -57.03 4.17 31.24
C LYS A 4 -55.54 4.16 31.55
N HIS A 5 -55.19 3.79 32.77
CA HIS A 5 -53.86 3.30 33.10
C HIS A 5 -53.64 1.97 32.38
N THR A 6 -52.97 2.00 31.23
CA THR A 6 -52.43 0.80 30.61
C THR A 6 -51.22 0.36 31.42
N ASN A 7 -51.39 -0.73 32.17
CA ASN A 7 -50.36 -1.35 32.99
C ASN A 7 -49.23 -1.84 32.08
N LYS A 8 -48.06 -1.20 32.14
CA LYS A 8 -46.91 -1.45 31.24
C LYS A 8 -46.11 -2.71 31.61
N SER A 9 -46.67 -3.62 32.43
CA SER A 9 -45.93 -4.73 33.05
C SER A 9 -46.24 -6.12 32.48
N GLU A 10 -46.91 -6.23 31.33
CA GLU A 10 -47.26 -7.53 30.71
C GLU A 10 -46.72 -7.74 29.29
N GLU A 11 -45.72 -6.97 28.85
CA GLU A 11 -44.99 -7.31 27.63
C GLU A 11 -43.92 -8.36 27.95
N ARG A 12 -44.25 -9.65 27.77
CA ARG A 12 -43.27 -10.74 27.93
C ARG A 12 -42.22 -10.77 26.80
N GLN A 13 -42.53 -10.19 25.64
CA GLN A 13 -41.61 -10.02 24.51
C GLN A 13 -42.01 -8.79 23.68
N ALA A 14 -41.00 -8.04 23.23
CA ALA A 14 -41.15 -6.94 22.27
C ALA A 14 -40.07 -7.07 21.19
N ASN A 15 -40.46 -6.90 19.92
CA ASN A 15 -39.56 -6.95 18.77
C ASN A 15 -39.68 -5.65 17.96
N GLN A 16 -38.55 -5.13 17.51
CA GLN A 16 -38.49 -4.03 16.56
C GLN A 16 -37.98 -4.55 15.22
N LEU A 17 -38.72 -4.27 14.15
CA LEU A 17 -38.37 -4.67 12.79
C LEU A 17 -38.12 -3.43 11.93
N THR A 18 -36.99 -3.40 11.24
CA THR A 18 -36.70 -2.41 10.20
C THR A 18 -36.97 -3.04 8.84
N LEU A 19 -37.91 -2.48 8.08
CA LEU A 19 -38.34 -3.00 6.78
C LEU A 19 -37.78 -2.13 5.65
N GLN A 20 -37.38 -2.76 4.54
CA GLN A 20 -37.04 -2.07 3.29
C GLN A 20 -37.69 -2.77 2.10
N ARG A 21 -37.86 -2.06 0.98
CA ARG A 21 -38.45 -2.64 -0.23
C ARG A 21 -37.55 -3.73 -0.80
N ARG A 22 -38.14 -4.86 -1.20
CA ARG A 22 -37.43 -5.99 -1.84
C ARG A 22 -36.55 -5.57 -3.03
N SER A 23 -36.98 -4.57 -3.79
CA SER A 23 -36.26 -4.07 -4.97
C SER A 23 -35.05 -3.22 -4.63
N ILE A 24 -34.90 -2.78 -3.38
CA ILE A 24 -33.73 -2.02 -2.93
C ILE A 24 -32.70 -3.02 -2.42
N LYS A 25 -31.54 -3.03 -3.07
CA LYS A 25 -30.41 -3.85 -2.64
C LYS A 25 -29.87 -3.30 -1.33
N THR A 26 -29.87 -4.12 -0.28
CA THR A 26 -29.14 -3.79 0.96
C THR A 26 -27.66 -3.72 0.63
N ILE A 27 -27.06 -2.56 0.88
CA ILE A 27 -25.61 -2.39 0.88
C ILE A 27 -25.20 -2.01 2.31
N PRO A 28 -24.14 -2.60 2.87
CA PRO A 28 -23.58 -2.13 4.13
C PRO A 28 -23.22 -0.66 4.01
N GLU A 29 -23.42 0.10 5.09
CA GLU A 29 -22.89 1.45 5.17
C GLU A 29 -21.36 1.38 5.08
N TYR A 30 -20.76 2.19 4.21
CA TYR A 30 -19.31 2.26 4.06
C TYR A 30 -18.85 3.68 4.42
N GLN A 31 -18.10 3.79 5.50
CA GLN A 31 -17.48 5.04 5.93
C GLN A 31 -15.98 4.96 5.65
N PRO A 32 -15.47 5.58 4.57
CA PRO A 32 -14.10 5.37 4.11
C PRO A 32 -13.04 5.64 5.18
N LEU A 33 -13.21 6.68 6.00
CA LEU A 33 -12.25 7.03 7.05
C LEU A 33 -12.19 6.01 8.20
N GLN A 34 -13.27 5.27 8.45
CA GLN A 34 -13.33 4.26 9.51
C GLN A 34 -13.05 2.85 9.00
N HIS A 35 -13.51 2.54 7.79
CA HIS A 35 -13.50 1.18 7.26
C HIS A 35 -12.27 0.86 6.40
N ARG A 36 -11.48 1.87 6.00
CA ARG A 36 -10.22 1.62 5.28
C ARG A 36 -9.11 1.18 6.24
N PRO A 37 -8.22 0.27 5.83
CA PRO A 37 -7.01 -0.03 6.59
C PRO A 37 -6.14 1.21 6.77
N ALA A 38 -5.50 1.34 7.93
CA ALA A 38 -4.45 2.33 8.12
C ALA A 38 -3.21 1.93 7.31
N ALA A 39 -2.62 2.88 6.60
CA ALA A 39 -1.35 2.70 5.90
C ALA A 39 -0.21 3.40 6.65
N HIS A 40 0.94 2.74 6.67
CA HIS A 40 2.19 3.25 7.25
C HIS A 40 3.32 2.99 6.28
N PRO A 41 4.42 3.75 6.33
CA PRO A 41 5.57 3.50 5.47
C PRO A 41 6.03 2.03 5.50
N GLN A 42 6.20 1.43 4.33
CA GLN A 42 6.61 0.04 4.15
C GLN A 42 7.90 -0.06 3.34
N ARG A 43 8.61 -1.18 3.47
CA ARG A 43 9.71 -1.53 2.58
C ARG A 43 9.19 -2.34 1.39
N ALA A 44 9.74 -2.07 0.22
CA ALA A 44 9.49 -2.84 -0.99
C ALA A 44 10.79 -3.00 -1.79
N LYS A 45 10.86 -4.06 -2.60
CA LYS A 45 11.96 -4.32 -3.53
C LYS A 45 11.54 -3.86 -4.92
N VAL A 46 12.39 -3.13 -5.63
CA VAL A 46 12.16 -2.78 -7.04
C VAL A 46 12.19 -4.05 -7.88
N VAL A 47 11.22 -4.23 -8.76
CA VAL A 47 11.09 -5.40 -9.64
C VAL A 47 10.89 -4.96 -11.09
N GLY A 48 11.09 -5.89 -12.02
CA GLY A 48 10.90 -5.67 -13.44
C GLY A 48 11.22 -6.94 -14.24
N PRO A 49 11.21 -6.87 -15.58
CA PRO A 49 11.52 -7.98 -16.44
C PRO A 49 12.94 -8.53 -16.21
N SER A 50 13.10 -9.83 -16.43
CA SER A 50 14.40 -10.49 -16.31
C SER A 50 15.40 -9.92 -17.32
N GLY A 51 16.62 -9.64 -16.87
CA GLY A 51 17.70 -9.09 -17.70
C GLY A 51 17.72 -7.56 -17.79
N GLU A 52 16.74 -6.87 -17.22
CA GLU A 52 16.76 -5.41 -17.09
C GLU A 52 17.42 -4.98 -15.77
N GLU A 53 18.06 -3.81 -15.77
CA GLU A 53 18.61 -3.19 -14.56
C GLU A 53 17.72 -2.05 -14.06
N ILE A 54 17.06 -1.34 -14.97
CA ILE A 54 16.15 -0.22 -14.69
C ILE A 54 14.88 -0.48 -15.49
N HIS A 55 13.74 -0.55 -14.81
CA HIS A 55 12.43 -0.72 -15.42
C HIS A 55 11.50 0.41 -14.99
N VAL A 56 11.24 1.34 -15.91
CA VAL A 56 10.46 2.55 -15.67
C VAL A 56 9.54 2.87 -16.85
N ASP A 57 8.43 3.55 -16.58
CA ASP A 57 7.58 4.11 -17.63
C ASP A 57 7.99 5.53 -18.04
N GLU A 58 7.22 6.14 -18.96
CA GLU A 58 7.46 7.49 -19.51
C GLU A 58 7.49 8.58 -18.42
N TRP A 59 6.86 8.34 -17.27
CA TRP A 59 6.82 9.27 -16.14
C TRP A 59 7.91 9.00 -15.10
N GLY A 60 8.69 7.92 -15.25
CA GLY A 60 9.73 7.52 -14.30
C GLY A 60 9.21 6.78 -13.07
N ARG A 61 8.00 6.19 -13.17
CA ARG A 61 7.43 5.32 -12.15
C ARG A 61 8.08 3.95 -12.21
N ILE A 62 8.05 3.22 -11.10
CA ILE A 62 8.65 1.87 -11.01
C ILE A 62 7.61 0.82 -10.63
N LYS A 63 7.97 -0.46 -10.79
CA LYS A 63 7.26 -1.60 -10.21
C LYS A 63 7.97 -2.07 -8.95
N VAL A 64 7.21 -2.52 -7.96
CA VAL A 64 7.75 -2.98 -6.67
C VAL A 64 7.07 -4.24 -6.18
N ARG A 65 7.79 -5.06 -5.43
CA ARG A 65 7.26 -6.13 -4.62
C ARG A 65 7.31 -5.73 -3.15
N PHE A 66 6.17 -5.68 -2.48
CA PHE A 66 6.13 -5.48 -1.03
C PHE A 66 6.72 -6.70 -0.31
N LEU A 67 7.51 -6.46 0.73
CA LEU A 67 8.25 -7.56 1.39
C LEU A 67 7.35 -8.47 2.24
N PHE A 68 6.11 -8.07 2.53
CA PHE A 68 5.16 -8.89 3.28
C PHE A 68 4.38 -9.87 2.39
N THR A 69 4.47 -9.77 1.05
CA THR A 69 3.67 -10.61 0.15
C THR A 69 4.24 -12.03 0.08
N ARG A 70 3.36 -13.02 0.21
CA ARG A 70 3.73 -14.44 0.27
C ARG A 70 3.20 -15.17 -0.94
N ASN A 71 4.05 -15.97 -1.60
CA ASN A 71 3.67 -16.67 -2.84
C ASN A 71 2.41 -17.54 -2.68
N ASP A 72 2.20 -18.13 -1.50
CA ASP A 72 1.05 -18.97 -1.20
C ASP A 72 -0.29 -18.21 -1.28
N ASP A 73 -0.31 -16.91 -0.97
CA ASP A 73 -1.52 -16.08 -1.01
C ASP A 73 -1.88 -15.65 -2.45
N HIS A 74 -0.96 -15.80 -3.40
CA HIS A 74 -1.06 -15.25 -4.77
C HIS A 74 -1.08 -16.33 -5.88
N GLN A 75 -1.18 -17.61 -5.52
CA GLN A 75 -1.21 -18.72 -6.50
C GLN A 75 -2.38 -18.62 -7.50
N HIS A 76 -3.47 -17.96 -7.11
CA HIS A 76 -4.69 -17.82 -7.90
C HIS A 76 -4.51 -16.93 -9.16
N ASP A 77 -3.48 -16.09 -9.21
CA ASP A 77 -3.22 -15.16 -10.32
C ASP A 77 -1.79 -15.32 -10.87
N GLY A 78 -1.35 -16.58 -11.02
CA GLY A 78 -0.01 -16.89 -11.53
C GLY A 78 1.13 -16.32 -10.67
N GLY A 79 0.87 -16.06 -9.39
CA GLY A 79 1.82 -15.48 -8.45
C GLY A 79 1.90 -13.95 -8.47
N ALA A 80 1.11 -13.25 -9.30
CA ALA A 80 1.12 -11.79 -9.38
C ALA A 80 0.93 -11.16 -7.99
N GLY A 81 1.86 -10.29 -7.61
CA GLY A 81 1.96 -9.69 -6.27
C GLY A 81 3.06 -10.31 -5.40
N SER A 82 3.68 -11.40 -5.84
CA SER A 82 4.72 -12.11 -5.10
C SER A 82 5.71 -12.91 -5.98
N ASN A 83 5.77 -12.67 -7.29
CA ASN A 83 6.56 -13.48 -8.23
C ASN A 83 7.90 -12.84 -8.67
N ASP A 84 8.28 -11.71 -8.06
CA ASP A 84 9.51 -10.96 -8.33
C ASP A 84 9.63 -10.38 -9.75
N ASN A 85 8.51 -10.17 -10.46
CA ASN A 85 8.49 -9.54 -11.79
C ASN A 85 7.57 -8.31 -11.85
N ASP A 86 7.38 -7.76 -13.05
CA ASP A 86 6.63 -6.54 -13.31
C ASP A 86 5.10 -6.65 -13.07
N THR A 87 4.59 -7.83 -12.76
CA THR A 87 3.19 -8.04 -12.35
C THR A 87 2.95 -7.91 -10.85
N ASP A 88 4.00 -7.66 -10.05
CA ASP A 88 3.87 -7.56 -8.58
C ASP A 88 3.19 -6.27 -8.08
N SER A 89 3.11 -5.24 -8.91
CA SER A 89 2.40 -4.00 -8.55
C SER A 89 1.85 -3.25 -9.75
N ALA A 90 1.03 -2.23 -9.49
CA ALA A 90 0.86 -1.13 -10.42
C ALA A 90 2.14 -0.28 -10.53
N TRP A 91 2.18 0.66 -11.46
CA TRP A 91 3.23 1.68 -11.51
C TRP A 91 3.15 2.60 -10.28
N VAL A 92 4.27 2.78 -9.59
CA VAL A 92 4.38 3.57 -8.36
C VAL A 92 5.25 4.80 -8.61
N ASP A 93 4.72 5.97 -8.26
CA ASP A 93 5.42 7.25 -8.38
C ASP A 93 6.69 7.28 -7.53
N VAL A 94 7.72 7.97 -8.03
CA VAL A 94 8.99 8.16 -7.32
C VAL A 94 9.14 9.61 -6.93
N LEU A 95 9.22 9.88 -5.62
CA LEU A 95 9.56 11.20 -5.11
C LEU A 95 10.97 11.56 -5.59
N THR A 96 11.07 12.69 -6.28
CA THR A 96 12.34 13.24 -6.74
C THR A 96 12.64 14.54 -5.99
N PRO A 97 13.92 14.85 -5.74
CA PRO A 97 14.30 16.05 -4.98
C PRO A 97 13.94 17.35 -5.71
N TRP A 98 13.80 17.30 -7.05
CA TRP A 98 13.44 18.45 -7.86
C TRP A 98 12.77 18.01 -9.17
N ALA A 99 11.52 18.42 -9.38
CA ALA A 99 10.74 18.12 -10.58
C ALA A 99 10.18 19.42 -11.18
N GLY A 100 10.59 19.74 -12.41
CA GLY A 100 10.06 20.83 -13.22
C GLY A 100 9.66 20.34 -14.61
N GLU A 101 9.01 21.20 -15.39
CA GLU A 101 8.59 20.88 -16.76
C GLU A 101 9.82 20.83 -17.68
N GLY A 102 10.30 19.63 -17.99
CA GLY A 102 11.49 19.41 -18.83
C GLY A 102 12.83 19.61 -18.13
N TYR A 103 12.84 19.84 -16.81
CA TYR A 103 14.07 19.99 -16.02
C TYR A 103 13.92 19.40 -14.61
N GLY A 104 15.03 19.16 -13.91
CA GLY A 104 15.05 18.66 -12.54
C GLY A 104 16.16 17.66 -12.29
N ALA A 105 16.05 16.92 -11.18
CA ALA A 105 17.00 15.87 -10.79
C ALA A 105 16.26 14.55 -10.58
N ARG A 106 16.61 13.54 -11.38
CA ARG A 106 16.01 12.20 -11.31
C ARG A 106 17.08 11.14 -11.09
N PHE A 107 16.86 10.30 -10.08
CA PHE A 107 17.69 9.14 -9.78
C PHE A 107 16.78 7.92 -9.77
N LEU A 108 16.73 7.21 -10.90
CA LEU A 108 15.84 6.06 -11.07
C LEU A 108 16.30 4.89 -10.20
N PRO A 109 15.42 4.31 -9.36
CA PRO A 109 15.73 3.08 -8.63
C PRO A 109 16.01 1.92 -9.58
N ARG A 110 16.99 1.08 -9.24
CA ARG A 110 17.36 -0.12 -10.01
C ARG A 110 16.62 -1.34 -9.49
N ILE A 111 16.37 -2.32 -10.35
CA ILE A 111 15.80 -3.62 -9.96
C ILE A 111 16.63 -4.24 -8.83
N GLY A 112 15.94 -4.76 -7.82
CA GLY A 112 16.52 -5.34 -6.61
C GLY A 112 16.98 -4.32 -5.56
N GLU A 113 16.83 -3.01 -5.78
CA GLU A 113 17.01 -2.02 -4.71
C GLU A 113 15.84 -2.06 -3.72
N ILE A 114 16.12 -1.71 -2.46
CA ILE A 114 15.08 -1.54 -1.45
C ILE A 114 14.66 -0.08 -1.40
N VAL A 115 13.36 0.13 -1.54
CA VAL A 115 12.71 1.44 -1.46
C VAL A 115 11.78 1.49 -0.25
N VAL A 116 11.56 2.70 0.24
CA VAL A 116 10.51 2.99 1.21
C VAL A 116 9.30 3.52 0.45
N ILE A 117 8.16 2.88 0.66
CA ILE A 117 6.86 3.27 0.12
C ILE A 117 6.06 3.96 1.22
N ASP A 118 5.58 5.16 0.96
CA ASP A 118 4.59 5.84 1.79
C ASP A 118 3.28 6.01 0.99
N PHE A 119 2.22 6.47 1.64
CA PHE A 119 0.86 6.41 1.13
C PHE A 119 0.16 7.75 1.28
N PHE A 120 -0.28 8.36 0.17
CA PHE A 120 -0.99 9.63 0.22
C PHE A 120 -2.25 9.52 1.07
N ASP A 121 -2.41 10.43 2.03
CA ASP A 121 -3.51 10.46 3.00
C ASP A 121 -3.65 9.13 3.79
N GLY A 122 -2.57 8.35 3.91
CA GLY A 122 -2.60 7.01 4.51
C GLY A 122 -3.49 6.02 3.75
N ASN A 123 -3.68 6.19 2.45
CA ASN A 123 -4.48 5.30 1.60
C ASN A 123 -3.60 4.24 0.92
N ILE A 124 -3.84 2.95 1.22
CA ILE A 124 -3.12 1.81 0.65
C ILE A 124 -3.13 1.77 -0.88
N ASP A 125 -4.16 2.35 -1.52
CA ASP A 125 -4.31 2.39 -2.97
C ASP A 125 -3.53 3.54 -3.64
N ARG A 126 -2.85 4.39 -2.84
CA ARG A 126 -2.09 5.55 -3.33
C ARG A 126 -0.62 5.52 -2.86
N PRO A 127 0.14 4.46 -3.18
CA PRO A 127 1.55 4.36 -2.80
C PRO A 127 2.42 5.32 -3.62
N TYR A 128 3.50 5.79 -3.01
CA TYR A 128 4.62 6.45 -3.69
C TYR A 128 5.94 6.11 -3.00
N VAL A 129 7.02 6.08 -3.76
CA VAL A 129 8.38 5.88 -3.22
C VAL A 129 8.86 7.19 -2.60
N THR A 130 9.21 7.17 -1.32
CA THR A 130 9.81 8.34 -0.64
C THR A 130 11.34 8.35 -0.70
N GLY A 131 11.98 7.20 -0.93
CA GLY A 131 13.43 7.08 -0.91
C GLY A 131 13.93 5.65 -0.99
N ARG A 132 15.25 5.49 -0.85
CA ARG A 132 15.97 4.20 -0.93
C ARG A 132 16.69 3.91 0.38
N LEU A 133 16.85 2.64 0.71
CA LEU A 133 17.65 2.18 1.83
C LEU A 133 18.89 1.44 1.32
N HIS A 134 20.04 1.73 1.93
CA HIS A 134 21.22 0.89 1.80
C HIS A 134 21.14 -0.21 2.87
N GLU A 135 21.03 -1.46 2.44
CA GLU A 135 21.07 -2.63 3.34
C GLU A 135 22.43 -3.31 3.27
N ALA A 136 22.79 -4.10 4.28
CA ALA A 136 24.13 -4.66 4.51
C ALA A 136 24.79 -5.37 3.28
N GLN A 137 24.00 -5.81 2.30
CA GLN A 137 24.51 -6.37 1.03
C GLN A 137 24.98 -5.32 0.01
N ARG A 138 24.62 -4.04 0.21
CA ARG A 138 25.07 -2.89 -0.58
C ARG A 138 25.81 -1.94 0.35
N SER A 139 27.15 -2.02 0.32
CA SER A 139 27.98 -1.08 1.07
C SER A 139 27.62 0.37 0.71
N PRO A 140 27.53 1.28 1.68
CA PRO A 140 27.41 2.70 1.39
C PRO A 140 28.62 3.15 0.55
N THR A 141 28.48 4.30 -0.11
CA THR A 141 29.58 4.90 -0.87
C THR A 141 30.80 5.03 0.03
N LYS A 142 31.91 4.35 -0.32
CA LYS A 142 33.15 4.44 0.44
C LYS A 142 33.76 5.83 0.23
N PHE A 143 34.09 6.52 1.31
CA PHE A 143 34.70 7.85 1.25
C PHE A 143 36.21 7.78 1.00
N ASP A 144 36.84 6.69 1.44
CA ASP A 144 38.20 6.27 1.11
C ASP A 144 38.31 4.73 1.18
N ASP A 145 39.41 4.17 0.65
CA ASP A 145 39.72 2.74 0.75
C ASP A 145 40.35 2.36 2.12
N GLN A 146 40.43 3.30 3.07
CA GLN A 146 41.22 3.20 4.31
C GLN A 146 40.36 3.10 5.58
N GLY A 147 39.10 3.51 5.55
CA GLY A 147 38.22 3.56 6.72
C GLY A 147 37.34 2.33 6.85
N GLN A 148 37.74 1.35 7.68
CA GLN A 148 36.75 0.47 8.29
C GLN A 148 35.91 1.28 9.29
N LEU A 149 34.60 1.06 9.29
CA LEU A 149 33.74 1.55 10.37
C LEU A 149 34.26 0.96 11.70
N PRO A 150 34.31 1.75 12.79
CA PRO A 150 34.75 1.22 14.08
C PRO A 150 33.85 0.06 14.50
N ASP A 151 34.47 -0.99 15.04
CA ASP A 151 33.76 -2.22 15.46
C ASP A 151 32.58 -1.86 16.37
N THR A 152 31.35 -2.20 15.93
CA THR A 152 30.12 -2.11 16.72
C THR A 152 29.86 -3.39 17.49
#